data_AF-A0A163RVH7-F1
#
_entry.id   AF-A0A163RVH7-F1
#
_cell.length_a   1.000
_cell.length_b   1.000
_cell.length_c   1.000
_cell.angle_alpha   90.00
_cell.angle_beta   90.00
_cell.angle_gamma   90.00
#
_symmetry.space_group_name_H-M   'P 1'
#
loop_
_entity.id
_entity.type
_entity.pdbx_description
1 polymer ?
#
loop_
_entity_poly.entity_id
_entity_poly.type
_entity_poly.pdbx_seq_one_letter_code
_entity_poly.pdbx_strand_id
1 'polypeptide(L)'
;MEDRISTLLTYAGWILISIGIIGGIITYSNVDKESYKTAKEVFDELYDNEFAEASYITAKQIYLSEISNVISITIGGIVSGLVLIGLGRIIWILNKRKENDEKIITLLRENQNLRSLDA
;
A
#
# COMPACT_ATOMS: atom_id res chain seq x y z
N MET A 1 -11.02 -21.43 -12.39
CA MET A 1 -10.26 -21.26 -11.12
C MET A 1 -9.21 -20.16 -11.25
N GLU A 2 -8.64 -19.95 -12.45
CA GLU A 2 -7.61 -18.95 -12.75
C GLU A 2 -7.98 -17.49 -12.41
N ASP A 3 -9.24 -17.08 -12.58
CA ASP A 3 -9.69 -15.71 -12.27
C ASP A 3 -9.97 -15.45 -10.78
N ARG A 4 -9.97 -16.51 -9.95
CA ARG A 4 -10.16 -16.35 -8.50
C ARG A 4 -8.91 -15.77 -7.84
N ILE A 5 -7.72 -16.09 -8.35
CA ILE A 5 -6.45 -15.65 -7.76
C ILE A 5 -6.22 -14.16 -8.01
N SER A 6 -6.46 -13.67 -9.24
CA SER A 6 -6.38 -12.25 -9.59
C SER A 6 -7.34 -11.41 -8.75
N THR A 7 -8.57 -11.89 -8.61
CA THR A 7 -9.62 -11.26 -7.80
C THR A 7 -9.25 -11.24 -6.32
N LEU A 8 -8.79 -12.36 -5.77
CA LEU A 8 -8.35 -12.47 -4.37
C LEU A 8 -7.20 -11.50 -4.06
N LEU A 9 -6.17 -11.45 -4.91
CA LEU A 9 -5.03 -10.56 -4.75
C LEU A 9 -5.43 -9.09 -4.79
N THR A 10 -6.36 -8.74 -5.69
CA THR A 10 -6.86 -7.37 -5.80
C THR A 10 -7.62 -6.96 -4.52
N TYR A 11 -8.51 -7.83 -4.01
CA TYR A 11 -9.22 -7.56 -2.76
C TYR A 11 -8.28 -7.50 -1.55
N ALA A 12 -7.34 -8.44 -1.44
CA ALA A 12 -6.33 -8.43 -0.39
C ALA A 12 -5.51 -7.13 -0.40
N GLY A 13 -5.15 -6.64 -1.60
CA GLY A 13 -4.45 -5.38 -1.74
C GLY A 13 -5.28 -4.16 -1.28
N TRP A 14 -6.57 -4.11 -1.60
CA TRP A 14 -7.46 -3.06 -1.08
C TRP A 14 -7.63 -3.11 0.44
N ILE A 15 -7.68 -4.31 1.01
CA ILE A 15 -7.73 -4.50 2.46
C ILE A 15 -6.45 -3.98 3.11
N LEU A 16 -5.26 -4.29 2.56
CA LEU A 16 -3.99 -3.77 3.08
C LEU A 16 -3.90 -2.25 3.01
N ILE A 17 -4.33 -1.63 1.91
CA ILE A 17 -4.41 -0.17 1.80
C ILE A 17 -5.30 0.39 2.91
N SER A 18 -6.48 -0.19 3.11
CA SER A 18 -7.45 0.26 4.11
C SER A 18 -6.89 0.13 5.54
N ILE A 19 -6.25 -1.01 5.85
CA ILE A 19 -5.60 -1.24 7.16
C ILE A 19 -4.45 -0.25 7.37
N GLY A 20 -3.64 0.02 6.34
CA GLY A 20 -2.57 1.01 6.42
C GLY A 20 -3.07 2.42 6.75
N ILE A 21 -4.13 2.86 6.06
CA ILE A 21 -4.74 4.17 6.28
C ILE A 21 -5.37 4.25 7.68
N ILE A 22 -6.19 3.26 8.05
CA ILE A 22 -6.86 3.22 9.36
C ILE A 22 -5.83 3.14 10.48
N GLY A 23 -4.83 2.26 10.35
CA GLY A 23 -3.73 2.12 11.28
C GLY A 23 -2.96 3.43 11.44
N GLY A 24 -2.63 4.09 10.33
CA GLY A 24 -2.01 5.42 10.33
C GLY A 24 -2.83 6.47 11.09
N ILE A 25 -4.14 6.53 10.87
CA ILE A 25 -5.05 7.47 11.57
C ILE A 25 -5.09 7.18 13.07
N ILE A 26 -5.20 5.91 13.47
CA ILE A 26 -5.22 5.51 14.88
C ILE A 26 -3.88 5.86 15.54
N THR A 27 -2.75 5.52 14.91
CA THR A 27 -1.43 5.85 15.45
C THR A 27 -1.23 7.37 15.53
N TYR A 28 -1.64 8.13 14.51
CA TYR A 28 -1.56 9.60 14.52
C TYR A 28 -2.36 10.24 15.65
N SER A 29 -3.51 9.65 15.99
CA SER A 29 -4.37 10.13 17.07
C SER A 29 -3.74 9.93 18.45
N ASN A 30 -2.79 9.00 18.58
CA ASN A 30 -2.07 8.70 19.82
C ASN A 30 -0.70 9.41 19.93
N VAL A 31 -0.30 10.22 18.95
CA VAL A 31 0.95 10.99 18.99
C VAL A 31 0.87 12.06 20.08
N ASP A 32 1.86 12.11 20.96
CA ASP A 32 1.91 13.10 22.04
C ASP A 32 2.39 14.47 21.52
N LYS A 33 1.41 15.30 21.16
CA LYS A 33 1.63 16.66 20.66
C LYS A 33 1.87 17.65 21.80
N GLU A 34 1.36 17.34 23.00
CA GLU A 34 1.33 18.27 24.12
C GLU A 34 2.72 18.39 24.76
N SER A 35 3.40 17.27 24.97
CA SER A 35 4.78 17.27 25.48
C SER A 35 5.73 18.07 24.60
N TYR A 36 5.61 17.95 23.27
CA TYR A 36 6.40 18.76 22.34
C TYR A 36 6.05 20.26 22.43
N LYS A 37 4.76 20.60 22.50
CA LYS A 37 4.31 22.00 22.57
C LYS A 37 4.78 22.68 23.86
N THR A 38 4.63 22.01 25.00
CA THR A 38 5.07 22.51 26.30
C THR A 38 6.59 22.69 26.34
N ALA A 39 7.36 21.69 25.87
CA ALA A 39 8.82 21.81 25.83
C ALA A 39 9.29 22.96 24.92
N LYS A 40 8.56 23.23 23.83
CA LYS A 40 8.82 24.37 22.96
C LYS A 40 8.54 25.70 23.66
N GLU A 41 7.40 25.83 24.33
CA GLU A 41 7.03 27.06 25.05
C GLU A 41 8.05 27.38 26.15
N VAL A 42 8.49 26.37 26.91
CA VAL A 42 9.51 26.54 27.96
C VAL A 42 10.87 26.96 27.36
N PHE A 43 11.26 26.40 26.22
CA PHE A 43 12.48 26.83 25.53
C PHE A 43 12.37 28.26 24.98
N ASP A 44 11.22 28.64 24.42
CA ASP A 44 11.00 30.00 23.90
C ASP A 44 11.05 31.05 25.04
N GLU A 45 10.62 30.69 26.26
CA GLU A 45 10.70 31.56 27.44
C GLU A 45 12.09 31.58 28.12
N LEU A 46 12.82 30.47 28.06
CA LEU A 46 14.12 30.27 28.72
C LEU A 46 15.22 29.86 27.73
N TYR A 47 15.33 30.57 26.62
CA TYR A 47 16.22 30.22 25.50
C TYR A 47 17.70 30.03 25.89
N ASP A 48 18.20 30.82 26.85
CA ASP A 48 19.59 30.73 27.33
C ASP A 48 19.80 29.60 28.37
N ASN A 49 18.78 28.80 28.67
CA ASN A 49 18.86 27.69 29.63
C ASN A 49 19.12 26.36 28.92
N GLU A 50 20.32 25.81 29.11
CA GLU A 50 20.75 24.53 28.52
C GLU A 50 19.81 23.35 28.85
N PHE A 51 19.15 23.34 30.02
CA PHE A 51 18.18 22.31 30.37
C PHE A 51 16.88 22.44 29.58
N ALA A 52 16.44 23.68 29.31
CA ALA A 52 15.26 23.94 28.48
C ALA A 52 15.52 23.53 27.03
N GLU A 53 16.71 23.85 26.50
CA GLU A 53 17.14 23.42 25.17
C GLU A 53 17.19 21.89 25.03
N ALA A 54 17.86 21.20 25.97
CA ALA A 54 17.97 19.74 25.95
C ALA A 54 16.60 19.05 26.01
N SER A 55 15.68 19.59 26.84
CA SER A 55 14.30 19.09 26.95
C SER A 55 13.53 19.26 25.65
N TYR A 56 13.65 20.43 25.01
CA TYR A 56 13.02 20.71 23.71
C TYR A 56 13.54 19.78 22.60
N ILE A 57 14.87 19.61 22.49
CA ILE A 57 15.48 18.72 21.49
C ILE A 57 14.97 17.29 21.65
N THR A 58 14.92 16.80 22.90
CA THR A 58 14.44 15.44 23.20
C THR A 58 12.97 15.28 22.82
N ALA A 59 12.10 16.20 23.25
CA ALA A 59 10.67 16.15 22.93
C ALA A 59 10.42 16.23 21.42
N LYS A 60 11.20 17.06 20.70
CA LYS A 60 11.15 17.15 19.24
C LYS A 60 11.54 15.85 18.56
N GLN A 61 12.59 15.18 19.03
CA GLN A 61 13.02 13.89 18.46
C GLN A 61 11.97 12.81 18.65
N ILE A 62 11.37 12.72 19.85
CA ILE A 62 10.27 11.79 20.13
C ILE A 62 9.10 12.06 19.19
N TYR A 63 8.64 13.30 19.10
CA TYR A 63 7.55 13.70 18.22
C TYR A 63 7.82 13.34 16.76
N LEU A 64 9.02 13.65 16.25
CA LEU A 64 9.38 13.32 14.87
C LEU A 64 9.45 11.80 14.64
N SER A 65 9.93 11.04 15.62
CA SER A 65 9.95 9.57 15.56
C SER A 65 8.53 9.01 15.49
N GLU A 66 7.61 9.52 16.30
CA GLU A 66 6.20 9.12 16.28
C GLU A 66 5.53 9.45 14.94
N ILE A 67 5.75 10.65 14.40
CA ILE A 67 5.27 11.03 13.07
C ILE A 67 5.87 10.15 11.97
N SER A 68 7.16 9.83 12.05
CA SER A 68 7.82 8.91 11.11
C SER A 68 7.18 7.52 11.14
N ASN A 69 6.82 7.02 12.32
CA ASN A 69 6.12 5.74 12.46
C ASN A 69 4.72 5.79 11.80
N VAL A 70 3.95 6.86 12.02
CA VAL A 70 2.64 7.07 11.37
C VAL A 70 2.77 7.02 9.85
N ILE A 71 3.74 7.75 9.31
CA ILE A 71 4.00 7.81 7.87
C ILE A 71 4.39 6.42 7.36
N SER A 72 5.28 5.71 8.07
CA SER A 72 5.76 4.39 7.68
C SER A 72 4.64 3.34 7.65
N ILE A 73 3.74 3.34 8.63
CA ILE A 73 2.57 2.45 8.66
C ILE A 73 1.64 2.74 7.48
N THR A 74 1.34 4.02 7.26
CA THR A 74 0.43 4.47 6.21
C THR A 74 0.96 4.13 4.83
N ILE A 75 2.19 4.55 4.52
CA ILE A 75 2.83 4.31 3.23
C ILE A 75 3.09 2.82 3.04
N GLY A 76 3.53 2.11 4.08
CA GLY A 76 3.77 0.66 4.02
C GLY A 76 2.53 -0.12 3.63
N GLY A 77 1.37 0.19 4.22
CA GLY A 77 0.09 -0.42 3.83
C GLY A 77 -0.34 -0.06 2.40
N ILE A 78 -0.14 1.19 1.98
CA ILE A 78 -0.45 1.62 0.60
C ILE A 78 0.43 0.89 -0.41
N VAL A 79 1.75 0.90 -0.22
CA VAL A 79 2.71 0.29 -1.14
C VAL A 79 2.49 -1.21 -1.24
N SER A 80 2.37 -1.91 -0.11
CA SER A 80 2.13 -3.36 -0.10
C SER A 80 0.80 -3.72 -0.78
N GLY A 81 -0.27 -2.97 -0.55
CA GLY A 81 -1.55 -3.21 -1.21
C GLY A 81 -1.52 -2.93 -2.71
N LEU A 82 -0.85 -1.86 -3.15
CA LEU A 82 -0.64 -1.57 -4.58
C LEU A 82 0.16 -2.67 -5.28
N VAL A 83 1.17 -3.24 -4.61
CA VAL A 83 1.93 -4.39 -5.14
C VAL A 83 1.01 -5.59 -5.38
N LEU A 84 0.13 -5.94 -4.41
CA LEU A 84 -0.81 -7.05 -4.58
C LEU A 84 -1.83 -6.80 -5.70
N ILE A 85 -2.37 -5.58 -5.80
CA ILE A 85 -3.27 -5.20 -6.89
C ILE A 85 -2.55 -5.32 -8.25
N GLY A 86 -1.30 -4.84 -8.33
CA GLY A 86 -0.47 -4.94 -9.52
C GLY A 86 -0.25 -6.39 -9.95
N LEU A 87 0.11 -7.26 -9.01
CA LEU A 87 0.26 -8.70 -9.28
C LEU A 87 -1.06 -9.34 -9.73
N GLY A 88 -2.17 -9.01 -9.07
CA GLY A 88 -3.50 -9.47 -9.47
C GLY A 88 -3.84 -9.07 -10.91
N ARG A 89 -3.46 -7.84 -11.31
CA ARG A 89 -3.66 -7.35 -12.68
C ARG A 89 -2.80 -8.07 -13.70
N ILE A 90 -1.52 -8.34 -13.37
CA ILE A 90 -0.62 -9.09 -14.25
C ILE A 90 -1.18 -10.50 -14.51
N ILE A 91 -1.61 -11.20 -13.46
CA ILE A 91 -2.19 -12.54 -13.57
C ILE A 91 -3.45 -12.53 -14.45
N TRP A 92 -4.34 -11.55 -14.24
CA TRP A 92 -5.53 -11.39 -15.06
C TRP A 92 -5.19 -11.21 -16.55
N ILE A 93 -4.21 -10.37 -16.89
CA ILE A 93 -3.77 -10.16 -18.27
C ILE A 93 -3.24 -11.45 -18.89
N LEU A 94 -2.43 -12.21 -18.14
CA LEU A 94 -1.84 -13.47 -18.61
C LEU A 94 -2.92 -14.53 -18.89
N ASN A 95 -3.88 -14.68 -17.97
CA ASN A 95 -5.00 -15.61 -18.15
C ASN A 95 -5.85 -15.22 -19.37
N LYS A 96 -6.13 -13.93 -19.55
CA LYS A 96 -6.88 -13.44 -20.70
C LYS A 96 -6.16 -13.69 -22.03
N ARG A 97 -4.83 -13.56 -22.06
CA ARG A 97 -4.03 -13.91 -23.25
C ARG A 97 -4.13 -15.41 -23.56
N LYS A 98 -3.94 -16.27 -22.56
CA LYS A 98 -4.05 -17.72 -22.71
C LYS A 98 -5.42 -18.13 -23.27
N GLU A 99 -6.50 -17.58 -22.73
CA GLU A 99 -7.87 -17.86 -23.20
C GLU A 99 -8.05 -17.44 -24.68
N ASN A 100 -7.48 -16.30 -25.08
CA ASN A 100 -7.54 -15.86 -26.47
C ASN A 100 -6.74 -16.77 -27.40
N ASP A 101 -5.56 -17.22 -26.98
CA ASP A 101 -4.72 -18.12 -27.77
C ASP A 101 -5.42 -19.48 -27.98
N GLU A 102 -6.07 -20.01 -26.93
CA GLU A 102 -6.88 -21.23 -27.02
C GLU A 102 -8.08 -21.08 -27.98
N LYS A 103 -8.74 -19.92 -27.98
CA LYS A 103 -9.82 -19.62 -28.95
C LYS A 103 -9.30 -19.57 -30.38
N ILE A 104 -8.15 -18.94 -30.62
CA ILE A 104 -7.55 -18.88 -31.95
C ILE A 104 -7.19 -20.28 -32.46
N ILE A 105 -6.58 -21.12 -31.61
CA ILE A 105 -6.25 -22.51 -31.97
C ILE A 105 -7.51 -23.31 -32.31
N THR A 106 -8.59 -23.11 -31.56
CA THR A 106 -9.87 -23.78 -31.81
C THR A 106 -10.47 -23.38 -33.16
N LEU A 107 -10.51 -22.08 -33.45
CA LEU A 107 -11.01 -21.56 -34.73
C LEU A 107 -10.17 -22.04 -35.93
N LEU A 108 -8.85 -22.13 -35.78
CA LEU A 108 -7.96 -22.66 -36.83
C LEU A 108 -8.24 -24.14 -37.12
N ARG A 109 -8.46 -24.95 -36.08
CA ARG A 109 -8.83 -26.37 -36.24
C ARG A 109 -10.17 -26.55 -36.93
N GLU A 110 -11.18 -25.76 -36.54
CA GLU A 110 -12.49 -25.77 -37.18
C GLU A 110 -12.39 -25.41 -38.67
N ASN A 111 -11.61 -24.37 -39.01
CA ASN A 111 -11.42 -23.97 -40.40
C ASN A 111 -10.71 -25.04 -41.25
N GLN A 112 -9.69 -25.70 -40.68
CA GLN A 112 -9.00 -26.81 -41.36
C GLN A 112 -9.93 -27.99 -41.63
N ASN A 113 -10.75 -28.38 -40.65
CA ASN A 113 -11.71 -29.46 -40.80
C ASN A 113 -12.75 -29.14 -41.89
N LEU A 114 -13.27 -27.90 -41.93
CA LEU A 114 -14.21 -27.47 -42.97
C LEU A 114 -13.59 -27.59 -44.37
N ARG A 115 -12.35 -27.12 -44.57
CA ARG A 115 -11.66 -27.22 -45.87
C ARG A 115 -11.40 -28.66 -46.33
N SER A 116 -11.23 -29.59 -45.39
CA SER A 116 -11.04 -31.01 -45.72
C SER A 116 -12.34 -31.73 -46.11
N LEU A 117 -13.50 -31.16 -45.78
CA LEU A 117 -14.81 -31.69 -46.18
C LEU A 117 -15.24 -31.18 -47.56
N ASP A 118 -14.72 -30.02 -47.98
CA ASP A 118 -14.99 -29.42 -49.30
C ASP A 118 -14.06 -29.93 -50.42
N ALA A 119 -13.04 -30.73 -50.10
CA ALA A 119 -12.03 -31.27 -51.02
C ALA A 119 -12.28 -32.76 -51.34
#